data_AF-A0A8J3HQ73-F1
#
_entry.id   AF-A0A8J3HQ73-F1
#
_cell.length_a   1.000
_cell.length_b   1.000
_cell.length_c   1.000
_cell.angle_alpha   90.00
_cell.angle_beta   90.00
_cell.angle_gamma   90.00
#
_symmetry.space_group_name_H-M   'P 1'
#
loop_
_entity.id
_entity.type
_entity.pdbx_description
1 polymer ?
#
loop_
_entity_poly.entity_id
_entity_poly.type
_entity_poly.pdbx_seq_one_letter_code
_entity_poly.pdbx_strand_id
1 'polypeptide(L)'
;MRGGAVGPTLAAVSLDLRRSARTTARWASPAGLLLAGFCLLLPFLAVSCDAPGGYGRAAPGGTTTYTGWDLAVGGTPEVTPDHLRPAEAVRDDTLPPQPLAIAVAVLVVAGLGAAAAIRGARARRAATALAAAVAAVFLVASQATARALLESRLREQLTAPMPAGKTAADYIADQGGFALCLLLLTLIALANAIGWLRARPTTEPPPPKIGQVAGRSGD
;
A
#
# COMPACT_ATOMS: atom_id res chain seq x y z
N MET A 1 45.56 -25.60 -32.42
CA MET A 1 44.66 -25.73 -31.25
C MET A 1 44.67 -24.40 -30.49
N ARG A 2 43.65 -23.55 -30.69
CA ARG A 2 43.53 -22.25 -30.02
C ARG A 2 42.63 -22.43 -28.79
N GLY A 3 43.21 -22.30 -27.60
CA GLY A 3 42.48 -22.26 -26.33
C GLY A 3 41.73 -20.92 -26.22
N GLY A 4 40.40 -20.98 -26.24
CA GLY A 4 39.54 -19.82 -26.02
C GLY A 4 39.52 -19.46 -24.54
N ALA A 5 40.03 -18.27 -24.22
CA ALA A 5 39.90 -17.66 -22.91
C ALA A 5 38.40 -17.41 -22.61
N VAL A 6 37.80 -18.25 -21.79
CA VAL A 6 36.45 -18.04 -21.24
C VAL A 6 36.56 -16.88 -20.24
N GLY A 7 35.97 -15.74 -20.63
CA GLY A 7 36.32 -14.43 -20.11
C GLY A 7 35.82 -14.08 -18.70
N PRO A 8 36.44 -13.05 -18.08
CA PRO A 8 36.17 -12.54 -16.72
C PRO A 8 34.78 -11.89 -16.50
N THR A 9 33.85 -12.03 -17.45
CA THR A 9 32.55 -11.33 -17.46
C THR A 9 31.57 -11.84 -16.40
N LEU A 10 31.65 -13.11 -15.99
CA LEU A 10 30.72 -13.66 -14.97
C LEU A 10 31.05 -13.21 -13.54
N ALA A 11 32.33 -12.92 -13.24
CA ALA A 11 32.73 -12.47 -11.92
C ALA A 11 32.26 -11.03 -11.64
N ALA A 12 32.35 -10.14 -12.63
CA ALA A 12 31.93 -8.74 -12.50
C ALA A 12 30.42 -8.59 -12.23
N VAL A 13 29.57 -9.35 -12.93
CA VAL A 13 28.12 -9.32 -12.75
C VAL A 13 27.71 -9.77 -11.33
N SER A 14 28.45 -10.72 -10.73
CA SER A 14 28.15 -11.22 -9.39
C SER A 14 28.46 -10.22 -8.26
N LEU A 15 29.44 -9.33 -8.47
CA LEU A 15 29.83 -8.31 -7.49
C LEU A 15 28.84 -7.13 -7.46
N ASP A 16 28.32 -6.72 -8.62
CA ASP A 16 27.30 -5.67 -8.69
C ASP A 16 25.98 -6.10 -8.05
N LEU A 17 25.57 -7.36 -8.25
CA LEU A 17 24.40 -7.93 -7.57
C LEU A 17 24.58 -7.97 -6.04
N ARG A 18 25.80 -8.25 -5.55
CA ARG A 18 26.08 -8.25 -4.09
C ARG A 18 26.12 -6.86 -3.48
N ARG A 19 26.66 -5.86 -4.18
CA ARG A 19 26.63 -4.45 -3.71
C ARG A 19 25.20 -3.92 -3.69
N SER A 20 24.42 -4.16 -4.74
CA SER A 20 23.02 -3.74 -4.83
C SER A 20 22.14 -4.37 -3.73
N ALA A 21 22.41 -5.63 -3.36
CA ALA A 21 21.67 -6.31 -2.27
C ALA A 21 21.88 -5.68 -0.87
N ARG A 22 23.02 -5.03 -0.62
CA ARG A 22 23.30 -4.39 0.68
C ARG A 22 22.60 -3.04 0.82
N THR A 23 22.45 -2.29 -0.27
CA THR A 23 21.70 -1.02 -0.28
C THR A 23 20.20 -1.25 -0.22
N THR A 24 19.66 -2.28 -0.89
CA THR A 24 18.23 -2.64 -0.77
C THR A 24 17.86 -3.11 0.64
N ALA A 25 18.77 -3.79 1.35
CA ALA A 25 18.53 -4.20 2.74
C ALA A 25 18.32 -3.01 3.70
N ARG A 26 18.84 -1.81 3.38
CA ARG A 26 18.59 -0.58 4.15
C ARG A 26 17.23 0.05 3.85
N TRP A 27 16.67 -0.18 2.66
CA TRP A 27 15.34 0.31 2.27
C TRP A 27 14.20 -0.54 2.84
N ALA A 28 14.46 -1.80 3.22
CA ALA A 28 13.55 -2.64 3.99
C ALA A 28 13.49 -2.25 5.49
N SER A 29 13.76 -0.98 5.82
CA SER A 29 13.70 -0.45 7.18
C SER A 29 12.27 0.00 7.52
N PRO A 30 11.95 0.19 8.81
CA PRO A 30 10.65 0.70 9.28
C PRO A 30 10.19 1.99 8.57
N ALA A 31 11.12 2.74 7.98
CA ALA A 31 10.83 3.95 7.20
C ALA A 31 9.89 3.69 6.01
N GLY A 32 9.98 2.54 5.34
CA GLY A 32 9.09 2.22 4.21
C GLY A 32 7.64 2.05 4.65
N LEU A 33 7.42 1.41 5.80
CA LEU A 33 6.09 1.25 6.39
C LEU A 33 5.55 2.58 6.95
N LEU A 34 6.41 3.41 7.52
CA LEU A 34 6.02 4.76 7.95
C LEU A 34 5.59 5.59 6.75
N LEU A 35 6.33 5.54 5.64
CA LEU A 35 5.97 6.23 4.42
C LEU A 35 4.62 5.75 3.86
N ALA A 36 4.37 4.43 3.85
CA ALA A 36 3.06 3.88 3.47
C ALA A 36 1.94 4.34 4.40
N GLY A 37 2.20 4.39 5.72
CA GLY A 37 1.26 4.94 6.71
C GLY A 37 0.99 6.43 6.50
N PHE A 38 2.01 7.23 6.19
CA PHE A 38 1.85 8.64 5.83
C PHE A 38 1.04 8.79 4.54
N CYS A 39 1.29 7.98 3.52
CA CYS A 39 0.50 7.99 2.28
C CYS A 39 -0.98 7.63 2.52
N LEU A 40 -1.29 6.79 3.51
CA LEU A 40 -2.65 6.48 3.95
C LEU A 40 -3.32 7.64 4.70
N LEU A 41 -2.57 8.34 5.54
CA LEU A 41 -3.08 9.45 6.37
C LEU A 41 -3.19 10.78 5.62
N LEU A 42 -2.38 10.98 4.59
CA LEU A 42 -2.43 12.15 3.74
C LEU A 42 -3.63 12.07 2.77
N PRO A 43 -4.13 13.20 2.23
CA PRO A 43 -5.26 13.30 1.30
C PRO A 43 -5.02 12.64 -0.08
N PHE A 44 -4.10 11.69 -0.14
CA PHE A 44 -3.66 10.96 -1.31
C PHE A 44 -4.64 9.84 -1.71
N LEU A 45 -5.45 9.34 -0.76
CA LEU A 45 -6.60 8.48 -1.07
C LEU A 45 -7.85 9.31 -1.35
N ALA A 46 -7.72 10.28 -2.24
CA ALA A 46 -8.85 11.10 -2.62
C ALA A 46 -9.59 10.51 -3.82
N VAL A 47 -10.92 10.52 -3.76
CA VAL A 47 -11.76 10.32 -4.94
C VAL A 47 -12.43 11.63 -5.24
N SER A 48 -12.19 12.14 -6.45
CA SER A 48 -12.82 13.36 -6.92
C SER A 48 -13.92 13.02 -7.91
N CYS A 49 -15.09 13.61 -7.69
CA CYS A 49 -16.21 13.57 -8.63
C CYS A 49 -16.39 14.94 -9.25
N ASP A 50 -16.32 15.00 -10.58
CA ASP A 50 -16.63 16.20 -11.38
C ASP A 50 -17.79 15.85 -12.32
N ALA A 51 -19.02 16.16 -11.91
CA ALA A 51 -20.21 15.82 -12.66
C ALA A 51 -20.80 17.06 -13.34
N PRO A 52 -21.23 16.98 -14.62
CA PRO A 52 -21.73 18.15 -15.35
C PRO A 52 -23.01 18.76 -14.74
N GLY A 53 -23.78 18.00 -13.95
CA GLY A 53 -24.95 18.49 -13.20
C GLY A 53 -24.64 18.86 -11.74
N GLY A 54 -23.38 18.79 -11.32
CA GLY A 54 -22.98 18.79 -9.92
C GLY A 54 -23.32 17.47 -9.21
N TYR A 55 -22.85 17.33 -7.97
CA TYR A 55 -23.04 16.14 -7.15
C TYR A 55 -23.05 16.55 -5.67
N GLY A 56 -23.96 15.99 -4.87
CA GLY A 56 -24.05 16.32 -3.45
C GLY A 56 -24.28 17.80 -3.19
N ARG A 57 -23.31 18.42 -2.52
CA ARG A 57 -23.23 19.86 -2.25
C ARG A 57 -22.58 20.68 -3.37
N ALA A 58 -21.93 20.05 -4.35
CA ALA A 58 -21.32 20.73 -5.48
C ALA A 58 -22.34 21.09 -6.58
N ALA A 59 -22.33 22.35 -7.00
CA ALA A 59 -23.04 22.88 -8.16
C ALA A 59 -22.36 22.39 -9.46
N PRO A 60 -23.00 22.54 -10.64
CA PRO A 60 -22.37 22.24 -11.93
C PRO A 60 -20.99 22.88 -12.08
N GLY A 61 -19.98 22.09 -12.45
CA GLY A 61 -18.57 22.51 -12.56
C GLY A 61 -17.77 22.47 -11.26
N GLY A 62 -18.41 22.17 -10.12
CA GLY A 62 -17.75 21.99 -8.84
C GLY A 62 -17.25 20.56 -8.65
N THR A 63 -16.12 20.42 -7.97
CA THR A 63 -15.56 19.10 -7.61
C THR A 63 -15.88 18.75 -6.17
N THR A 64 -16.29 17.50 -5.95
CA THR A 64 -16.45 16.91 -4.61
C THR A 64 -15.29 15.95 -4.36
N THR A 65 -14.53 16.17 -3.29
CA THR A 65 -13.33 15.40 -2.95
C THR A 65 -13.53 14.68 -1.62
N TYR A 66 -13.47 13.36 -1.64
CA TYR A 66 -13.47 12.54 -0.42
C TYR A 66 -12.04 12.21 -0.05
N THR A 67 -11.59 12.50 1.16
CA THR A 67 -10.28 12.05 1.64
C THR A 67 -10.33 10.59 2.11
N GLY A 68 -9.17 9.95 2.26
CA GLY A 68 -9.10 8.59 2.82
C GLY A 68 -9.71 8.49 4.22
N TRP A 69 -9.62 9.57 5.01
CA TRP A 69 -10.27 9.65 6.31
C TRP A 69 -11.80 9.67 6.18
N ASP A 70 -12.34 10.48 5.28
CA ASP A 70 -13.79 10.56 5.04
C ASP A 70 -14.34 9.19 4.63
N LEU A 71 -13.61 8.45 3.78
CA LEU A 71 -14.01 7.09 3.41
C LEU A 71 -13.96 6.13 4.60
N ALA A 72 -12.96 6.24 5.48
CA ALA A 72 -12.81 5.35 6.63
C ALA A 72 -13.91 5.55 7.67
N VAL A 73 -14.22 6.79 8.04
CA VAL A 73 -15.16 7.09 9.13
C VAL A 73 -16.56 7.48 8.66
N GLY A 74 -16.79 7.60 7.35
CA GLY A 74 -18.05 8.09 6.80
C GLY A 74 -18.23 9.60 6.98
N GLY A 75 -17.22 10.36 6.56
CA GLY A 75 -17.17 11.81 6.65
C GLY A 75 -17.91 12.52 5.51
N THR A 76 -17.98 13.84 5.63
CA THR A 76 -18.49 14.72 4.58
C THR A 76 -17.33 15.13 3.66
N PRO A 77 -17.50 15.07 2.33
CA PRO A 77 -16.43 15.45 1.41
C PRO A 77 -16.10 16.94 1.48
N GLU A 78 -14.96 17.33 0.92
CA GLU A 78 -14.64 18.73 0.64
C GLU A 78 -15.22 19.13 -0.73
N VAL A 79 -15.76 20.33 -0.84
CA VAL A 79 -16.35 20.86 -2.09
C VAL A 79 -15.70 22.20 -2.41
N THR A 80 -15.43 22.44 -3.70
CA THR A 80 -14.88 23.72 -4.18
C THR A 80 -15.78 24.88 -3.72
N PRO A 81 -15.26 25.87 -2.95
CA PRO A 81 -16.09 26.90 -2.31
C PRO A 81 -16.94 27.72 -3.28
N ASP A 82 -16.40 28.03 -4.47
CA ASP A 82 -17.08 28.86 -5.47
C ASP A 82 -18.23 28.15 -6.19
N HIS A 83 -18.39 26.84 -5.97
CA HIS A 83 -19.36 25.99 -6.64
C HIS A 83 -20.22 25.24 -5.62
N LEU A 84 -20.56 25.86 -4.49
CA LEU A 84 -21.52 25.31 -3.55
C LEU A 84 -22.95 25.50 -4.07
N ARG A 85 -23.78 24.46 -3.92
CA ARG A 85 -25.22 24.58 -4.16
C ARG A 85 -25.89 25.47 -3.11
N PRO A 86 -26.98 26.16 -3.47
CA PRO A 86 -27.88 26.78 -2.51
C PRO A 86 -28.37 25.76 -1.48
N ALA A 87 -28.59 26.19 -0.25
CA ALA A 87 -28.92 25.31 0.88
C ALA A 87 -30.17 24.45 0.61
N GLU A 88 -31.11 24.94 -0.19
CA GLU A 88 -32.35 24.25 -0.56
C GLU A 88 -32.14 23.12 -1.58
N ALA A 89 -31.03 23.16 -2.31
CA ALA A 89 -30.67 22.20 -3.36
C ALA A 89 -29.55 21.22 -2.94
N VAL A 90 -29.07 21.33 -1.70
CA VAL A 90 -28.08 20.42 -1.12
C VAL A 90 -28.68 19.01 -1.02
N ARG A 91 -27.91 18.04 -1.49
CA ARG A 91 -28.21 16.62 -1.31
C ARG A 91 -27.17 16.01 -0.39
N ASP A 92 -27.58 15.01 0.38
CA ASP A 92 -26.67 14.27 1.24
C ASP A 92 -25.62 13.54 0.38
N ASP A 93 -24.36 13.86 0.62
CA ASP A 93 -23.17 13.28 0.02
C ASP A 93 -22.30 12.55 1.05
N THR A 94 -22.88 12.22 2.22
CA THR A 94 -22.18 11.42 3.21
C THR A 94 -22.07 9.97 2.74
N LEU A 95 -20.85 9.42 2.78
CA LEU A 95 -20.63 8.00 2.54
C LEU A 95 -20.71 7.21 3.85
N PRO A 96 -21.19 5.96 3.84
CA PRO A 96 -21.11 5.11 5.02
C PRO A 96 -19.65 4.79 5.34
N PRO A 97 -19.30 4.55 6.62
CA PRO A 97 -17.96 4.12 7.01
C PRO A 97 -17.51 2.87 6.24
N GLN A 98 -16.26 2.87 5.77
CA GLN A 98 -15.68 1.72 5.07
C GLN A 98 -14.80 0.89 6.00
N PRO A 99 -15.29 -0.24 6.53
CA PRO A 99 -14.53 -1.06 7.47
C PRO A 99 -13.23 -1.63 6.86
N LEU A 100 -13.19 -1.81 5.53
CA LEU A 100 -11.98 -2.25 4.83
C LEU A 100 -10.86 -1.20 4.91
N ALA A 101 -11.17 0.08 4.75
CA ALA A 101 -10.19 1.16 4.89
C ALA A 101 -9.60 1.20 6.32
N ILE A 102 -10.45 1.02 7.34
CA ILE A 102 -10.01 0.90 8.74
C ILE A 102 -9.10 -0.32 8.91
N ALA A 103 -9.47 -1.47 8.33
CA ALA A 103 -8.66 -2.68 8.40
C ALA A 103 -7.29 -2.50 7.73
N VAL A 104 -7.20 -1.76 6.61
CA VAL A 104 -5.91 -1.39 5.99
C VAL A 104 -5.04 -0.58 6.96
N ALA A 105 -5.60 0.45 7.59
CA ALA A 105 -4.87 1.26 8.57
C ALA A 105 -4.36 0.41 9.75
N VAL A 106 -5.21 -0.46 10.30
CA VAL A 106 -4.83 -1.38 11.38
C VAL A 106 -3.72 -2.33 10.94
N LEU A 107 -3.80 -2.90 9.73
CA LEU A 107 -2.77 -3.79 9.19
C LEU A 107 -1.43 -3.09 8.99
N VAL A 108 -1.43 -1.82 8.56
CA VAL A 108 -0.20 -1.03 8.44
C VAL A 108 0.42 -0.76 9.80
N VAL A 109 -0.37 -0.37 10.81
CA VAL A 109 0.10 -0.19 12.18
C VAL A 109 0.60 -1.51 12.79
N ALA A 110 -0.10 -2.61 12.57
CA ALA A 110 0.32 -3.94 13.02
C ALA A 110 1.63 -4.37 12.34
N GLY A 111 1.78 -4.10 11.04
CA GLY A 111 3.01 -4.35 10.28
C GLY A 111 4.21 -3.56 10.83
N LEU A 112 3.99 -2.29 11.21
CA LEU A 112 4.97 -1.45 11.91
C LEU A 112 5.34 -2.01 13.28
N GLY A 113 4.35 -2.36 14.08
CA GLY A 113 4.54 -2.95 15.40
C GLY A 113 5.32 -4.27 15.33
N ALA A 114 4.97 -5.15 14.39
CA ALA A 114 5.69 -6.40 14.14
C ALA A 114 7.13 -6.15 13.69
N ALA A 115 7.37 -5.14 12.84
CA ALA A 115 8.70 -4.75 12.42
C ALA A 115 9.58 -4.27 13.59
N ALA A 116 8.99 -3.57 14.57
CA ALA A 116 9.71 -3.08 15.75
C ALA A 116 9.90 -4.15 16.84
N ALA A 117 8.88 -4.97 17.11
CA ALA A 117 8.86 -5.87 18.25
C ALA A 117 9.58 -7.22 17.99
N ILE A 118 9.57 -7.71 16.75
CA ILE A 118 10.12 -9.04 16.44
C ILE A 118 11.65 -8.98 16.26
N ARG A 119 12.39 -9.61 17.18
CA ARG A 119 13.86 -9.67 17.14
C ARG A 119 14.40 -10.57 16.02
N GLY A 120 13.68 -11.66 15.70
CA GLY A 120 14.08 -12.60 14.66
C GLY A 120 13.91 -12.04 13.26
N ALA A 121 14.99 -11.79 12.53
CA ALA A 121 14.94 -11.16 11.21
C ALA A 121 14.04 -11.88 10.19
N ARG A 122 14.03 -13.22 10.23
CA ARG A 122 13.18 -14.04 9.34
C ARG A 122 11.70 -13.91 9.68
N ALA A 123 11.34 -14.06 10.95
CA ALA A 123 9.96 -13.92 11.42
C ALA A 123 9.43 -12.50 11.18
N ARG A 124 10.26 -11.49 11.46
CA ARG A 124 9.94 -10.08 11.21
C ARG A 124 9.59 -9.82 9.74
N ARG A 125 10.45 -10.27 8.82
CA ARG A 125 10.22 -10.11 7.37
C ARG A 125 8.96 -10.82 6.91
N ALA A 126 8.71 -12.04 7.38
CA ALA A 126 7.50 -12.78 7.03
C ALA A 126 6.24 -12.05 7.52
N ALA A 127 6.23 -11.58 8.77
CA ALA A 127 5.10 -10.84 9.34
C ALA A 127 4.84 -9.53 8.59
N THR A 128 5.88 -8.74 8.31
CA THR A 128 5.75 -7.50 7.55
C THR A 128 5.29 -7.75 6.11
N ALA A 129 5.83 -8.77 5.44
CA ALA A 129 5.41 -9.11 4.08
C ALA A 129 3.93 -9.49 4.02
N LEU A 130 3.48 -10.34 4.96
CA LEU A 130 2.09 -10.77 5.05
C LEU A 130 1.16 -9.58 5.34
N ALA A 131 1.50 -8.76 6.33
CA ALA A 131 0.69 -7.58 6.68
C ALA A 131 0.55 -6.61 5.48
N ALA A 132 1.65 -6.31 4.79
CA ALA A 132 1.62 -5.43 3.62
C ALA A 132 0.83 -6.02 2.44
N ALA A 133 0.95 -7.33 2.19
CA ALA A 133 0.21 -8.00 1.13
C ALA A 133 -1.31 -8.00 1.41
N VAL A 134 -1.72 -8.34 2.64
CA VAL A 134 -3.13 -8.32 3.03
C VAL A 134 -3.69 -6.89 2.98
N ALA A 135 -2.91 -5.90 3.46
CA ALA A 135 -3.29 -4.49 3.37
C ALA A 135 -3.49 -4.04 1.91
N ALA A 136 -2.62 -4.46 0.98
CA ALA A 136 -2.75 -4.12 -0.44
C ALA A 136 -4.05 -4.69 -1.04
N VAL A 137 -4.40 -5.94 -0.72
CA VAL A 137 -5.65 -6.57 -1.17
C VAL A 137 -6.87 -5.82 -0.62
N PHE A 138 -6.86 -5.51 0.68
CA PHE A 138 -7.95 -4.78 1.32
C PHE A 138 -8.08 -3.36 0.77
N LEU A 139 -6.97 -2.70 0.45
CA LEU A 139 -6.96 -1.37 -0.14
C LEU A 139 -7.63 -1.37 -1.52
N VAL A 140 -7.32 -2.34 -2.38
CA VAL A 140 -7.99 -2.50 -3.69
C VAL A 140 -9.48 -2.77 -3.52
N ALA A 141 -9.86 -3.66 -2.60
CA ALA A 141 -11.26 -3.97 -2.33
C ALA A 141 -12.05 -2.76 -1.78
N SER A 142 -11.42 -1.98 -0.89
CA SER A 142 -12.01 -0.74 -0.36
C SER A 142 -12.23 0.26 -1.49
N GLN A 143 -11.24 0.49 -2.36
CA GLN A 143 -11.37 1.43 -3.48
C GLN A 143 -12.45 1.01 -4.47
N ALA A 144 -12.53 -0.28 -4.81
CA ALA A 144 -13.58 -0.81 -5.68
C ALA A 144 -14.98 -0.59 -5.08
N THR A 145 -15.13 -0.80 -3.76
CA THR A 145 -16.39 -0.57 -3.05
C THR A 145 -16.76 0.91 -3.02
N ALA A 146 -15.80 1.78 -2.70
CA ALA A 146 -15.98 3.23 -2.70
C ALA A 146 -16.46 3.74 -4.07
N ARG A 147 -15.79 3.29 -5.14
CA ARG A 147 -16.12 3.66 -6.52
C ARG A 147 -17.52 3.19 -6.90
N ALA A 148 -17.89 1.95 -6.57
CA ALA A 148 -19.22 1.42 -6.87
C ALA A 148 -20.33 2.20 -6.13
N LEU A 149 -20.11 2.56 -4.86
CA LEU A 149 -21.05 3.37 -4.08
C LEU A 149 -21.20 4.77 -4.67
N LEU A 150 -20.08 5.44 -4.98
CA LEU A 150 -20.08 6.76 -5.61
C LEU A 150 -20.78 6.73 -6.97
N GLU A 151 -20.58 5.67 -7.76
CA GLU A 151 -21.25 5.51 -9.04
C GLU A 151 -22.78 5.37 -8.88
N SER A 152 -23.23 4.58 -7.90
CA SER A 152 -24.67 4.46 -7.58
C SER A 152 -25.25 5.82 -7.16
N ARG A 153 -24.58 6.50 -6.23
CA ARG A 153 -25.02 7.81 -5.74
C ARG A 153 -25.03 8.87 -6.84
N LEU A 154 -24.03 8.86 -7.71
CA LEU A 154 -23.96 9.80 -8.83
C LEU A 154 -25.14 9.58 -9.77
N ARG A 155 -25.46 8.33 -10.13
CA ARG A 155 -26.64 8.02 -10.94
C ARG A 155 -27.95 8.46 -10.30
N GLU A 156 -28.11 8.26 -8.99
CA GLU A 156 -29.29 8.71 -8.23
C GLU A 156 -29.40 10.25 -8.17
N GLN A 157 -28.26 10.95 -8.13
CA GLN A 157 -28.23 12.38 -7.89
C GLN A 157 -28.09 13.25 -9.15
N LEU A 158 -27.88 12.66 -10.32
CA LEU A 158 -27.80 13.40 -11.57
C LEU A 158 -29.14 14.08 -11.88
N THR A 159 -29.10 15.41 -12.01
CA THR A 159 -30.25 16.24 -12.42
C THR A 159 -30.28 16.50 -13.91
N ALA A 160 -29.15 16.30 -14.59
CA ALA A 160 -28.99 16.46 -16.03
C ALA A 160 -28.64 15.12 -16.69
N PRO A 161 -29.07 14.88 -17.94
CA PRO A 161 -28.67 13.69 -18.67
C PRO A 161 -27.15 13.66 -18.87
N MET A 162 -26.54 12.49 -18.75
CA MET A 162 -25.13 12.31 -19.07
C MET A 162 -24.88 12.55 -20.57
N PRO A 163 -23.76 13.19 -20.95
CA PRO A 163 -23.33 13.29 -22.35
C PRO A 163 -23.29 11.91 -23.04
N ALA A 164 -23.64 11.88 -24.32
CA ALA A 164 -23.67 10.63 -25.09
C ALA A 164 -22.30 9.93 -25.07
N GLY A 165 -22.30 8.63 -24.76
CA GLY A 165 -21.08 7.82 -24.68
C GLY A 165 -20.27 7.98 -23.40
N LYS A 166 -20.74 8.75 -22.41
CA LYS A 166 -20.14 8.85 -21.08
C LYS A 166 -20.94 8.06 -20.06
N THR A 167 -20.23 7.47 -19.10
CA THR A 167 -20.77 6.72 -17.98
C THR A 167 -20.48 7.47 -16.67
N ALA A 168 -21.22 7.14 -15.61
CA ALA A 168 -20.96 7.70 -14.27
C ALA A 168 -19.52 7.42 -13.80
N ALA A 169 -18.96 6.27 -14.16
CA ALA A 169 -17.58 5.90 -13.85
C ALA A 169 -16.51 6.80 -14.49
N ASP A 170 -16.83 7.50 -15.60
CA ASP A 170 -15.91 8.43 -16.28
C ASP A 170 -15.75 9.76 -15.52
N TYR A 171 -16.67 10.06 -14.61
CA TYR A 171 -16.66 11.28 -13.79
C TYR A 171 -16.07 11.05 -12.40
N ILE A 172 -15.64 9.81 -12.11
CA ILE A 172 -15.01 9.43 -10.85
C ILE A 172 -13.53 9.20 -11.13
N ALA A 173 -12.70 10.13 -10.67
CA ALA A 173 -11.25 10.03 -10.80
C ALA A 173 -10.63 9.61 -9.47
N ASP A 174 -9.83 8.54 -9.52
CA ASP A 174 -8.97 8.12 -8.43
C ASP A 174 -7.76 9.06 -8.39
N GLN A 175 -7.48 9.70 -7.26
CA GLN A 175 -6.29 10.53 -7.11
C GLN A 175 -5.04 9.65 -7.05
N GLY A 176 -3.89 10.18 -7.50
CA GLY A 176 -2.64 9.42 -7.68
C GLY A 176 -2.09 8.75 -6.41
N GLY A 177 -2.58 9.16 -5.25
CA GLY A 177 -2.14 8.61 -3.98
C GLY A 177 -2.64 7.19 -3.67
N PHE A 178 -3.79 6.77 -4.22
CA PHE A 178 -4.19 5.35 -4.17
C PHE A 178 -3.15 4.46 -4.86
N ALA A 179 -2.77 4.82 -6.09
CA ALA A 179 -1.77 4.08 -6.87
C ALA A 179 -0.40 4.07 -6.17
N LEU A 180 0.01 5.21 -5.61
CA LEU A 180 1.25 5.31 -4.84
C LEU A 180 1.24 4.42 -3.59
N CYS A 181 0.15 4.44 -2.81
CA CYS A 181 0.01 3.60 -1.62
C CYS A 181 0.03 2.11 -1.98
N LEU A 182 -0.70 1.71 -3.02
CA LEU A 182 -0.72 0.34 -3.52
C LEU A 182 0.67 -0.12 -3.99
N LEU A 183 1.38 0.73 -4.73
CA LEU A 183 2.74 0.47 -5.18
C LEU A 183 3.68 0.28 -3.99
N LEU A 184 3.62 1.16 -2.98
CA LEU A 184 4.46 1.06 -1.78
C LEU A 184 4.18 -0.23 -1.00
N LEU A 185 2.91 -0.57 -0.74
CA LEU A 185 2.56 -1.82 -0.05
C LEU A 185 3.07 -3.04 -0.82
N THR A 186 2.93 -3.04 -2.15
CA THR A 186 3.42 -4.12 -3.00
C THR A 186 4.94 -4.25 -2.95
N LEU A 187 5.68 -3.15 -3.05
CA LEU A 187 7.14 -3.14 -2.97
C LEU A 187 7.63 -3.62 -1.59
N ILE A 188 6.98 -3.19 -0.51
CA ILE A 188 7.28 -3.64 0.86
C ILE A 188 7.03 -5.14 0.99
N ALA A 189 5.89 -5.63 0.50
CA ALA A 189 5.55 -7.05 0.53
C ALA A 189 6.60 -7.90 -0.21
N LEU A 190 6.93 -7.50 -1.45
CA LEU A 190 7.93 -8.18 -2.28
C LEU A 190 9.32 -8.15 -1.66
N ALA A 191 9.80 -7.00 -1.22
CA ALA A 191 11.13 -6.86 -0.63
C ALA A 191 11.29 -7.73 0.63
N ASN A 192 10.27 -7.74 1.50
CA ASN A 192 10.28 -8.56 2.71
C ASN A 192 10.13 -10.06 2.39
N ALA A 193 9.29 -10.44 1.43
CA ALA A 193 9.15 -11.83 0.98
C ALA A 193 10.48 -12.36 0.40
N ILE A 194 11.13 -11.61 -0.48
CA ILE A 194 12.45 -11.96 -1.03
C ILE A 194 13.48 -12.07 0.08
N GLY A 195 13.49 -11.13 1.03
CA GLY A 195 14.37 -11.16 2.18
C GLY A 195 14.11 -12.35 3.12
N TRP A 196 12.87 -12.82 3.22
CA TRP A 196 12.48 -14.00 3.98
C TRP A 196 12.97 -15.29 3.30
N LEU A 197 12.78 -15.40 1.99
CA LEU A 197 13.23 -16.54 1.18
C LEU A 197 14.76 -16.68 1.16
N ARG A 198 15.49 -15.56 1.17
CA ARG A 198 16.97 -15.56 1.19
C ARG A 198 17.57 -15.84 2.58
N ALA A 199 16.79 -15.75 3.66
CA ALA A 199 17.28 -16.01 5.00
C ALA A 199 17.47 -17.53 5.21
N ARG A 200 18.71 -17.99 5.12
CA ARG A 200 19.04 -19.39 5.44
C ARG A 200 18.65 -19.68 6.88
N PRO A 201 18.06 -20.85 7.18
CA PRO A 201 17.94 -21.31 8.56
C PRO A 201 19.36 -21.29 9.15
N THR A 202 19.55 -20.58 10.26
CA THR A 202 20.74 -20.79 11.08
C THR A 202 20.60 -22.21 11.59
N THR A 203 21.23 -23.16 10.91
CA THR A 203 21.50 -24.47 11.50
C THR A 203 22.46 -24.17 12.64
N GLU A 204 21.89 -23.96 13.83
CA GLU A 204 22.67 -23.92 15.05
C GLU A 204 23.53 -25.19 15.05
N PRO A 205 24.87 -25.06 15.08
CA PRO A 205 25.73 -26.23 15.09
C PRO A 205 25.31 -27.10 16.30
N PRO A 206 25.25 -28.43 16.14
CA PRO A 206 24.84 -29.29 17.24
C PRO A 206 25.72 -28.98 18.47
N PRO A 207 25.14 -28.96 19.68
CA PRO A 207 25.90 -28.65 20.88
C PRO A 207 27.14 -29.56 20.97
N PRO A 208 28.32 -29.02 21.33
CA PRO A 208 29.52 -29.82 21.43
C PRO A 208 29.26 -30.99 22.40
N LYS A 209 29.54 -32.21 21.95
CA LYS A 209 29.40 -33.40 22.81
C LYS A 209 30.34 -33.23 24.00
N ILE A 210 29.79 -33.14 25.21
CA ILE A 210 30.51 -32.86 26.48
C ILE A 210 31.68 -33.84 26.73
N GLY A 211 31.74 -34.98 26.04
CA GLY A 211 32.84 -35.95 26.16
C GLY A 211 34.06 -35.76 25.25
N GLN A 212 34.09 -34.81 24.31
CA GLN A 212 35.18 -34.74 23.30
C GLN A 212 36.39 -33.87 23.70
N VAL A 213 36.39 -33.26 24.89
CA VAL A 213 37.47 -32.35 25.36
C VAL A 213 38.49 -33.05 26.28
N ALA A 214 38.20 -34.26 26.78
CA ALA A 214 39.04 -34.90 27.79
C ALA A 214 40.28 -35.67 27.26
N GLY A 215 40.51 -35.73 25.94
CA GLY A 215 41.50 -36.64 25.34
C GLY A 215 42.84 -36.04 24.91
N ARG A 216 43.09 -34.74 25.06
CA ARG A 216 44.34 -34.10 24.60
C ARG A 216 45.25 -33.74 25.78
N SER A 217 45.70 -34.77 26.47
CA SER A 217 46.71 -34.69 27.53
C SER A 217 47.58 -35.94 27.41
N GLY A 218 48.81 -35.76 26.95
CA GLY A 218 49.86 -36.77 27.04
C GLY A 218 50.29 -37.34 25.70
N ASP A 219 51.54 -37.02 25.37
CA ASP A 219 52.52 -37.80 24.58
C ASP A 219 52.57 -37.61 23.05
#